data_AF-A0A7R8Z7J6-F1
#
_entry.id   AF-A0A7R8Z7J6-F1
#
_cell.length_a   1.000
_cell.length_b   1.000
_cell.length_c   1.000
_cell.angle_alpha   90.00
_cell.angle_beta   90.00
_cell.angle_gamma   90.00
#
_symmetry.space_group_name_H-M   'P 1'
#
loop_
_entity.id
_entity.type
_entity.pdbx_description
1 polymer ?
#
loop_
_entity_poly.entity_id
_entity_poly.type
_entity_poly.pdbx_seq_one_letter_code
_entity_poly.pdbx_strand_id
1 'polypeptide(L)'
;MLNKLILFSGPYYSYRTYHDWLHAPFSDYAPCYEEMLRKFKLVPLYAAVFLLVSYIYPIQYATSDEFYNERSTLYRFWYMWPTFLIFRMRIYIGMTLSECVCITAGLGAYPAFTDPKSGQGPTKEYHHLKEM
;
A
#
# COMPACT_ATOMS: atom_id res chain seq x y z
N MET A 1 19.60 0.55 18.17
CA MET A 1 19.03 -0.79 18.44
C MET A 1 17.57 -0.75 18.05
N LEU A 2 17.10 -1.77 17.34
CA LEU A 2 15.87 -1.78 16.54
C LEU A 2 14.60 -1.44 17.35
N ASN A 3 13.75 -0.57 16.80
CA ASN A 3 12.31 -0.58 17.09
C ASN A 3 11.53 -0.18 15.82
N LYS A 4 11.60 -1.06 14.80
CA LYS A 4 10.73 -1.02 13.61
C LYS A 4 9.56 -1.94 13.90
N LEU A 5 8.41 -1.40 14.30
CA LEU A 5 7.19 -2.19 14.55
C LEU A 5 6.56 -2.62 13.21
N ILE A 6 7.03 -3.79 12.72
CA ILE A 6 6.30 -5.01 12.28
C ILE A 6 5.24 -4.88 11.14
N LEU A 7 5.19 -5.72 10.08
CA LEU A 7 5.85 -7.03 9.87
C LEU A 7 6.13 -7.50 8.44
N PHE A 8 5.46 -7.10 7.35
CA PHE A 8 5.68 -7.85 6.09
C PHE A 8 5.67 -7.08 4.77
N SER A 9 5.00 -5.93 4.69
CA SER A 9 4.96 -5.10 3.46
C SER A 9 4.12 -3.84 3.68
N GLY A 10 4.22 -3.23 4.85
CA GLY A 10 3.48 -2.00 5.18
C GLY A 10 4.26 -0.74 4.76
N PRO A 11 3.58 0.41 4.60
CA PRO A 11 4.24 1.69 4.40
C PRO A 11 5.25 1.99 5.52
N TYR A 12 6.42 2.51 5.14
CA TYR A 12 7.49 2.83 6.09
C TYR A 12 7.23 4.17 6.76
N TYR A 13 7.01 4.17 8.08
CA TYR A 13 6.90 5.37 8.88
C TYR A 13 8.16 5.63 9.70
N SER A 14 8.49 6.91 9.89
CA SER A 14 9.60 7.32 10.75
C SER A 14 9.22 7.18 12.22
N TYR A 15 10.21 6.91 13.09
CA TYR A 15 10.01 6.83 14.54
C TYR A 15 9.36 8.10 15.11
N ARG A 16 9.73 9.26 14.57
CA ARG A 16 9.15 10.55 14.97
C ARG A 16 7.63 10.60 14.74
N THR A 17 7.17 10.16 13.57
CA THR A 17 5.74 10.10 13.23
C THR A 17 4.97 9.17 14.15
N TYR A 18 5.57 8.04 14.54
CA TYR A 18 4.97 7.10 15.48
C TYR A 18 4.89 7.68 16.90
N HIS A 19 5.95 8.34 17.36
CA HIS A 19 5.98 9.02 18.66
C HIS A 19 4.95 10.17 18.71
N ASP A 20 4.88 10.98 17.67
CA ASP A 20 3.93 12.09 17.56
C ASP A 20 2.47 11.58 17.61
N TRP A 21 2.18 10.44 16.97
CA TRP A 21 0.88 9.78 17.03
C TRP A 21 0.48 9.31 18.44
N LEU A 22 1.43 8.85 19.26
CA LEU A 22 1.16 8.41 20.64
C LEU A 22 0.95 9.58 21.61
N HIS A 23 1.65 10.68 21.41
CA HIS A 23 1.74 11.77 22.39
C HIS A 23 0.85 12.97 22.10
N ALA A 24 0.31 13.10 20.88
CA ALA A 24 -0.60 14.17 20.52
C ALA A 24 -1.67 13.69 19.52
N PRO A 25 -2.97 13.94 19.78
CA PRO A 25 -4.05 13.50 18.90
C PRO A 25 -4.19 14.45 17.69
N PHE A 26 -3.15 14.56 16.87
CA PHE A 26 -3.20 15.29 15.59
C PHE A 26 -4.21 14.68 14.58
N SER A 27 -4.68 13.46 14.86
CA SER A 27 -5.67 12.72 14.09
C SER A 27 -7.03 13.42 14.00
N ASP A 28 -7.42 14.21 15.00
CA ASP A 28 -8.75 14.85 15.03
C ASP A 28 -8.85 16.05 14.08
N TYR A 29 -7.73 16.63 13.70
CA TYR A 29 -7.65 17.85 12.89
C TYR A 29 -7.35 17.60 11.41
N ALA A 30 -7.14 16.34 11.01
CA ALA A 30 -6.81 15.97 9.64
C ALA A 30 -7.99 15.21 8.99
N PRO A 31 -8.30 15.47 7.70
CA PRO A 31 -9.35 14.75 6.97
C PRO A 31 -8.90 13.33 6.56
N CYS A 32 -8.68 12.46 7.55
CA CYS A 32 -8.22 11.08 7.36
C CYS A 32 -9.15 10.26 6.48
N TYR A 33 -10.47 10.44 6.65
CA TYR A 33 -11.49 9.67 5.95
C TYR A 33 -11.54 9.97 4.44
N GLU A 34 -11.35 11.23 4.05
CA GLU A 34 -11.37 11.64 2.65
C GLU A 34 -10.16 11.09 1.89
N GLU A 35 -8.96 11.16 2.49
CA GLU A 35 -7.75 10.59 1.90
C GLU A 35 -7.80 9.06 1.84
N MET A 36 -8.38 8.40 2.85
CA MET A 36 -8.64 6.97 2.83
C MET A 36 -9.55 6.61 1.65
N LEU A 37 -10.68 7.30 1.47
CA LEU A 37 -11.61 7.03 0.37
C LEU A 37 -10.97 7.22 -1.00
N ARG A 38 -10.11 8.24 -1.16
CA ARG A 38 -9.39 8.49 -2.40
C ARG A 38 -8.47 7.33 -2.78
N LYS A 39 -7.71 6.81 -1.82
CA LYS A 39 -6.81 5.65 -2.02
C LYS A 39 -7.60 4.34 -2.16
N PHE A 40 -8.69 4.19 -1.41
CA PHE A 40 -9.53 2.99 -1.45
C PHE A 40 -10.16 2.77 -2.84
N LYS A 41 -10.51 3.85 -3.57
CA LYS A 41 -11.02 3.75 -4.95
C LYS A 41 -10.06 3.05 -5.93
N LEU A 42 -8.76 3.00 -5.65
CA LEU A 42 -7.78 2.29 -6.47
C LEU A 42 -7.77 0.77 -6.21
N VAL A 43 -8.17 0.34 -5.02
CA VAL A 43 -8.22 -1.09 -4.64
C VAL A 43 -9.16 -1.91 -5.54
N PRO A 44 -10.42 -1.51 -5.82
CA PRO A 44 -11.29 -2.29 -6.69
C PRO A 44 -10.78 -2.35 -8.13
N LEU A 45 -10.09 -1.30 -8.61
CA LEU A 45 -9.43 -1.32 -9.91
C LEU A 45 -8.34 -2.40 -9.95
N TYR A 46 -7.49 -2.46 -8.92
CA TYR A 46 -6.47 -3.49 -8.84
C TYR A 46 -7.04 -4.90 -8.70
N ALA A 47 -8.12 -5.06 -7.93
CA ALA A 47 -8.81 -6.33 -7.77
C ALA A 47 -9.45 -6.80 -9.08
N ALA A 48 -10.07 -5.92 -9.85
CA ALA A 48 -10.67 -6.24 -11.15
C ALA A 48 -9.62 -6.74 -12.15
N VAL A 49 -8.49 -6.03 -12.27
CA VAL A 49 -7.37 -6.44 -13.14
C VAL A 49 -6.78 -7.78 -12.66
N PHE A 50 -6.59 -7.95 -11.35
CA PHE A 50 -6.12 -9.22 -10.80
C PHE A 50 -7.05 -10.39 -11.15
N LEU A 51 -8.37 -10.19 -11.06
CA LEU A 51 -9.37 -11.23 -11.34
C LEU A 51 -9.45 -11.55 -12.83
N LEU A 52 -9.41 -10.55 -13.71
CA LEU A 52 -9.35 -10.74 -15.17
C LEU A 52 -8.11 -11.52 -15.59
N VAL A 53 -6.93 -11.11 -15.11
CA VAL A 53 -5.67 -11.77 -15.48
C VAL A 53 -5.60 -13.18 -14.89
N SER A 54 -6.12 -13.39 -13.67
CA SER A 54 -6.18 -14.71 -13.05
C SER A 54 -7.19 -15.64 -13.73
N TYR A 55 -8.26 -15.10 -14.34
CA TYR A 55 -9.22 -15.88 -15.12
C TYR A 55 -8.65 -16.29 -16.48
N ILE A 56 -7.95 -15.39 -17.17
CA ILE A 56 -7.33 -15.68 -18.48
C ILE A 56 -6.10 -16.58 -18.32
N TYR A 57 -5.31 -16.36 -17.26
CA TYR A 57 -4.05 -17.05 -17.00
C TYR A 57 -4.05 -17.69 -15.61
N PRO A 58 -4.77 -18.81 -15.41
CA PRO A 58 -4.78 -19.50 -14.13
C PRO A 58 -3.38 -19.97 -13.78
N ILE A 59 -2.95 -19.71 -12.53
CA ILE A 59 -1.63 -20.09 -12.03
C ILE A 59 -1.48 -21.62 -12.04
N GLN A 60 -2.57 -22.36 -11.81
CA GLN A 60 -2.55 -23.83 -11.85
C GLN A 60 -2.16 -24.38 -13.23
N TYR A 61 -2.45 -23.66 -14.31
CA TYR A 61 -2.09 -24.08 -15.67
C TYR A 61 -0.60 -23.88 -15.97
N ALA A 62 0.10 -23.03 -15.21
CA ALA A 62 1.56 -22.90 -15.33
C ALA A 62 2.30 -24.11 -14.72
N THR A 63 1.66 -24.86 -13.83
CA THR A 63 2.24 -26.01 -13.12
C THR A 63 1.86 -27.36 -13.71
N SER A 64 1.03 -27.39 -14.76
CA SER A 64 0.60 -28.64 -15.41
C SER A 64 1.67 -29.17 -16.38
N ASP A 65 1.76 -30.50 -16.48
CA ASP A 65 2.72 -31.20 -17.35
C ASP A 65 2.55 -30.90 -18.85
N GLU A 66 1.34 -30.54 -19.29
CA GLU A 66 1.08 -30.12 -20.69
C GLU A 66 1.89 -28.88 -21.09
N PHE A 67 2.10 -27.95 -20.16
CA PHE A 67 2.86 -26.73 -20.41
C PHE A 67 4.37 -27.01 -20.61
N TYR A 68 4.88 -28.02 -19.91
CA TYR A 68 6.28 -28.45 -19.95
C TYR A 68 6.62 -29.37 -21.13
N ASN A 69 5.66 -30.17 -21.62
CA ASN A 69 5.95 -31.15 -22.66
C ASN A 69 5.50 -30.73 -24.08
N GLU A 70 4.43 -29.92 -24.23
CA GLU A 70 3.84 -29.68 -25.57
C GLU A 70 4.02 -28.26 -26.12
N ARG A 71 4.40 -27.28 -25.29
CA ARG A 71 4.42 -25.85 -25.69
C ARG A 71 5.83 -25.32 -25.92
N SER A 72 5.99 -24.57 -27.02
CA SER A 72 7.22 -23.88 -27.41
C SER A 72 7.75 -22.95 -26.31
N THR A 73 9.07 -22.85 -26.18
CA THR A 73 9.77 -22.01 -25.19
C THR A 73 9.37 -20.53 -25.26
N LEU A 74 8.98 -20.04 -26.44
CA LEU A 74 8.48 -18.67 -26.64
C LEU A 74 7.16 -18.41 -25.91
N TYR A 75 6.25 -19.39 -25.88
CA TYR A 75 4.98 -19.28 -25.16
C TYR A 75 5.20 -19.21 -23.64
N ARG A 76 6.23 -19.91 -23.13
CA ARG A 76 6.63 -19.86 -21.72
C ARG A 76 7.14 -18.48 -21.31
N PHE A 77 7.94 -17.86 -22.17
CA PHE A 77 8.45 -16.51 -21.93
C PHE A 77 7.32 -15.48 -21.92
N TRP A 78 6.36 -15.61 -22.83
CA TRP A 78 5.14 -14.79 -22.83
C TRP A 78 4.30 -14.98 -21.58
N TYR A 79 4.19 -16.20 -21.05
CA TYR A 79 3.42 -16.51 -19.83
C TYR A 79 4.06 -15.98 -18.54
N MET A 80 5.36 -15.69 -18.57
CA MET A 80 6.07 -15.07 -17.44
C MET A 80 5.53 -13.66 -17.15
N TRP A 81 5.16 -12.90 -18.18
CA TRP A 81 4.63 -11.54 -18.05
C TRP A 81 3.31 -11.45 -17.26
N PRO A 82 2.23 -12.17 -17.62
CA PRO A 82 0.99 -12.15 -16.84
C PRO A 82 1.18 -12.73 -15.44
N THR A 83 2.03 -13.74 -15.26
CA THR A 83 2.33 -14.31 -13.94
C THR A 83 2.96 -13.25 -13.01
N PHE A 84 3.92 -12.50 -13.52
CA PHE A 84 4.54 -11.38 -12.78
C PHE A 84 3.53 -10.29 -12.46
N LEU A 85 2.64 -9.96 -13.40
CA LEU A 85 1.57 -9.00 -13.18
C LEU A 85 0.65 -9.43 -12.04
N ILE A 86 0.17 -10.67 -12.03
CA ILE A 86 -0.70 -11.21 -10.95
C ILE A 86 -0.04 -11.04 -9.58
N PHE A 87 1.24 -11.39 -9.46
CA PHE A 87 2.00 -11.25 -8.21
C PHE A 87 2.11 -9.78 -7.77
N ARG A 88 2.43 -8.89 -8.71
CA ARG A 88 2.56 -7.46 -8.46
C ARG A 88 1.24 -6.83 -8.01
N MET A 89 0.12 -7.22 -8.63
CA MET A 89 -1.21 -6.74 -8.28
C MET A 89 -1.61 -7.14 -6.85
N ARG A 90 -1.30 -8.38 -6.42
CA ARG A 90 -1.53 -8.82 -5.03
C ARG A 90 -0.79 -7.97 -4.01
N ILE A 91 0.49 -7.69 -4.30
CA ILE A 91 1.33 -6.86 -3.44
C ILE A 91 0.78 -5.42 -3.34
N TYR A 92 0.32 -4.85 -4.45
CA TYR A 92 -0.26 -3.50 -4.46
C TYR A 92 -1.57 -3.41 -3.68
N ILE A 93 -2.46 -4.40 -3.82
CA ILE A 93 -3.69 -4.46 -3.02
C ILE A 93 -3.34 -4.49 -1.52
N GLY A 94 -2.40 -5.34 -1.11
CA GLY A 94 -1.97 -5.44 0.29
C GLY A 94 -1.37 -4.15 0.85
N MET A 95 -0.51 -3.47 0.07
CA MET A 95 0.07 -2.18 0.46
C MET A 95 -0.99 -1.09 0.58
N THR A 96 -1.88 -0.95 -0.41
CA THR A 96 -2.92 0.09 -0.37
C THR A 96 -3.92 -0.13 0.76
N LEU A 97 -4.28 -1.38 1.06
CA LEU A 97 -5.13 -1.69 2.21
C LEU A 97 -4.44 -1.36 3.53
N SER A 98 -3.15 -1.69 3.66
CA SER A 98 -2.36 -1.36 4.85
C SER A 98 -2.25 0.16 5.05
N GLU A 99 -2.05 0.93 3.98
CA GLU A 99 -2.10 2.39 4.03
C GLU A 99 -3.47 2.90 4.50
N CYS A 100 -4.57 2.34 4.00
CA CYS A 100 -5.92 2.74 4.42
C CYS A 100 -6.12 2.52 5.93
N VAL A 101 -5.68 1.37 6.46
CA VAL A 101 -5.75 1.08 7.91
C VAL A 101 -4.94 2.08 8.72
N CYS A 102 -3.71 2.39 8.28
CA CYS A 102 -2.87 3.38 8.96
C CYS A 102 -3.49 4.79 8.93
N ILE A 103 -4.07 5.20 7.80
CA ILE A 103 -4.74 6.50 7.68
C ILE A 103 -5.98 6.56 8.58
N THR A 104 -6.79 5.50 8.64
CA THR A 104 -7.95 5.46 9.56
C THR A 104 -7.56 5.48 11.03
N ALA A 105 -6.38 4.96 11.37
CA ALA A 105 -5.82 5.04 12.70
C ALA A 105 -5.24 6.43 13.04
N GLY A 106 -5.28 7.38 12.10
CA GLY A 106 -4.71 8.71 12.27
C GLY A 106 -3.19 8.76 12.18
N LEU A 107 -2.55 7.66 11.76
CA LEU A 107 -1.11 7.54 11.77
C LEU A 107 -0.50 8.30 10.59
N GLY A 108 0.26 9.36 10.89
CA GLY A 108 0.83 10.26 9.88
C GLY A 108 -0.17 11.26 9.29
N ALA A 109 -1.35 11.39 9.90
CA ALA A 109 -2.32 12.41 9.54
C ALA A 109 -1.89 13.74 10.16
N TYR A 110 -1.50 14.69 9.30
CA TYR A 110 -1.18 16.05 9.69
C TYR A 110 -2.10 17.03 8.96
N PRO A 111 -2.52 18.12 9.60
CA PRO A 111 -3.33 19.15 8.96
C PRO A 111 -2.64 19.75 7.73
N ALA A 112 -3.43 20.14 6.72
CA ALA A 112 -2.92 20.67 5.46
C ALA A 112 -2.02 21.92 5.61
N PHE A 113 -2.22 22.70 6.68
CA PHE A 113 -1.41 23.89 6.96
C PHE A 113 0.06 23.57 7.32
N THR A 114 0.36 22.33 7.71
CA THR A 114 1.71 21.90 8.13
C THR A 114 2.60 21.49 6.96
N ASP A 115 2.05 21.44 5.75
CA ASP A 115 2.72 21.02 4.50
C ASP A 115 3.56 19.74 4.70
N PRO A 116 2.92 18.63 5.14
CA PRO A 116 3.64 17.39 5.47
C PRO A 116 4.18 16.77 4.19
N LYS A 117 5.50 16.53 4.14
CA LYS A 117 6.15 15.86 3.00
C LYS A 117 6.17 14.36 3.20
N SER A 118 6.12 13.58 2.12
CA SER A 118 6.19 12.12 2.22
C SER A 118 7.45 11.67 2.97
N GLY A 119 7.28 11.04 4.14
CA GLY A 119 8.39 10.55 4.99
C GLY A 119 9.06 11.62 5.87
N GLN A 120 8.66 12.89 5.77
CA GLN A 120 9.07 13.93 6.70
C GLN A 120 7.85 14.47 7.43
N GLY A 121 7.96 14.66 8.74
CA GLY A 121 6.88 15.22 9.54
C GLY A 121 6.49 16.65 9.10
N PRO A 122 5.66 17.35 9.89
CA PRO A 122 5.27 18.73 9.61
C PRO A 122 6.49 19.61 9.33
N THR A 123 6.54 20.20 8.13
CA THR A 123 7.67 21.01 7.66
C THR A 123 7.49 22.48 7.99
N LYS A 124 6.24 22.93 8.16
CA LYS A 124 5.85 24.31 8.50
C LYS A 124 4.99 24.33 9.75
N GLU A 125 5.03 25.45 10.49
CA GLU A 125 4.12 25.77 11.61
C GLU A 125 4.00 24.69 12.71
N TYR A 126 5.12 24.05 13.07
CA TYR A 126 5.15 23.04 14.14
C TYR A 126 4.78 23.58 15.53
N HIS A 127 5.00 24.88 15.77
CA HIS A 127 4.67 25.51 17.04
C HIS A 127 3.16 25.54 17.29
N HIS A 128 2.38 25.90 16.25
CA HIS A 128 0.92 25.88 16.31
C HIS A 128 0.34 24.49 16.55
N LEU A 129 1.01 23.42 16.11
CA LEU A 129 0.58 22.05 16.40
C LEU A 129 0.71 21.69 17.89
N LYS A 130 1.70 22.21 18.61
CA LYS A 130 1.87 21.92 20.05
C LYS A 130 0.88 22.66 20.95
N GLU A 131 0.27 23.72 20.43
CA GLU A 131 -0.65 24.60 21.15
C GLU A 131 -2.12 24.20 20.96
N MET A 132 -2.41 23.28 20.02
CA MET A 132 -3.73 22.68 19.77
C MET A 132 -3.94 21.40 20.59
#